data_AF-A0A2V8N7M6-F1
#
_entry.id   AF-A0A2V8N7M6-F1
#
_cell.length_a   1.000
_cell.length_b   1.000
_cell.length_c   1.000
_cell.angle_alpha   90.00
_cell.angle_beta   90.00
_cell.angle_gamma   90.00
#
_symmetry.space_group_name_H-M   'P 1'
#
loop_
_entity.id
_entity.type
_entity.pdbx_description
1 polymer ?
#
loop_
_entity_poly.entity_id
_entity_poly.type
_entity_poly.pdbx_seq_one_letter_code
_entity_poly.pdbx_strand_id
1 'polypeptide(L)'
;MTVMAAGSLGSPGAQAPSGTWAPAGSMAQARSGASAALLQDGTILIAGGAKSGEPLASVEVFNRGSFAATGSMLLARWNAAAVTLKDGRVLIAGGSTSSGPTSETELYNPATRSWTIGDSMLASRSGHTATLLADGRVLIAGGEGSGAPGNTLEIFNPATGSFSFAGTLTASRKSHAAVLLSGGRVMIVGGSDGNRILNSTEIVDLAAGTVSSGPSLSTARMGHSATMLLNGDVLVAGGTDGSNDLDSAELYSSSARIPGFTAAANMVSARSSHSAFLLPHNAAVLMVGGSSASAELYQAWNSAFIATGAPATPRSGAAGTPLAADGLLLLAGGQTPTAELYSFPTIKTDKDDYLPGARAIISGAGWASSEAVTLVFTEIPKRHPDQFLKLTADASGNLYYDQWAPERHDLGIRFYVTAVGSQSGSQAQMTFTDGDKTWNGSVSTDWSTGSNWTGGIVPGGSDKAIIPSGLARYPVLSGSKKSIGSLQIDAGASLTVSADVDLSKVAASSDSVVIDGTLDWTSGAMTLAGSNVSLTVNSGGLFRLRSGTNGLP
;
A
#
# COMPACT_ATOMS: atom_id res chain seq x y z
N MET A 1 22.30 29.59 -28.81
CA MET A 1 21.51 29.49 -27.58
C MET A 1 21.41 28.01 -27.27
N THR A 2 22.31 27.55 -26.40
CA THR A 2 22.65 26.14 -26.21
C THR A 2 21.65 25.50 -25.26
N VAL A 3 21.02 24.41 -25.70
CA VAL A 3 20.16 23.58 -24.87
C VAL A 3 21.05 22.87 -23.85
N MET A 4 20.82 23.15 -22.57
CA MET A 4 21.48 22.50 -21.44
C MET A 4 21.06 21.02 -21.43
N ALA A 5 22.03 20.13 -21.59
CA ALA A 5 21.87 18.70 -21.38
C ALA A 5 21.50 18.44 -19.91
N ALA A 6 20.47 17.62 -19.69
CA ALA A 6 20.17 17.05 -18.39
C ALA A 6 21.41 16.28 -17.90
N GLY A 7 21.92 16.68 -16.73
CA GLY A 7 23.03 15.99 -16.09
C GLY A 7 22.68 14.53 -15.87
N SER A 8 23.63 13.65 -16.21
CA SER A 8 23.56 12.23 -15.94
C SER A 8 23.31 12.00 -14.45
N LEU A 9 22.12 11.50 -14.12
CA LEU A 9 21.91 10.77 -12.88
C LEU A 9 22.94 9.65 -12.86
N GLY A 10 23.88 9.68 -11.93
CA GLY A 10 24.82 8.59 -11.75
C GLY A 10 24.01 7.32 -11.48
N SER A 11 24.01 6.41 -12.45
CA SER A 11 23.49 5.07 -12.26
C SER A 11 24.12 4.50 -10.98
N PRO A 12 23.34 3.91 -10.07
CA PRO A 12 23.95 3.05 -9.05
C PRO A 12 24.85 2.06 -9.80
N GLY A 13 26.08 1.86 -9.34
CA GLY A 13 26.89 0.75 -9.83
C GLY A 13 26.09 -0.56 -9.77
N ALA A 14 26.43 -1.53 -10.61
CA ALA A 14 25.69 -2.80 -10.74
C ALA A 14 25.11 -3.25 -9.40
N GLN A 15 23.77 -3.29 -9.32
CA GLN A 15 23.06 -3.70 -8.11
C GLN A 15 23.57 -5.07 -7.69
N ALA A 16 23.83 -5.28 -6.39
CA ALA A 16 24.26 -6.57 -5.90
C ALA A 16 23.24 -7.66 -6.30
N PRO A 17 23.67 -8.92 -6.47
CA PRO A 17 22.76 -9.99 -6.88
C PRO A 17 21.51 -10.03 -6.00
N SER A 18 20.36 -10.25 -6.63
CA SER A 18 19.10 -10.38 -5.91
C SER A 18 19.15 -11.46 -4.83
N GLY A 19 18.44 -11.24 -3.73
CA GLY A 19 18.41 -12.14 -2.58
C GLY A 19 19.65 -12.08 -1.68
N THR A 20 20.51 -11.07 -1.84
CA THR A 20 21.72 -10.90 -1.03
C THR A 20 21.66 -9.69 -0.11
N TRP A 21 22.43 -9.78 0.99
CA TRP A 21 22.66 -8.68 1.92
C TRP A 21 24.08 -8.16 1.75
N ALA A 22 24.23 -6.85 1.72
CA ALA A 22 25.52 -6.18 1.69
C ALA A 22 25.66 -5.21 2.86
N PRO A 23 26.85 -5.11 3.50
CA PRO A 23 27.06 -4.15 4.56
C PRO A 23 26.91 -2.71 4.04
N ALA A 24 26.28 -1.87 4.84
CA ALA A 24 26.22 -0.42 4.64
C ALA A 24 27.01 0.29 5.76
N GLY A 25 27.09 1.62 5.69
CA GLY A 25 27.63 2.43 6.78
C GLY A 25 26.93 2.11 8.11
N SER A 26 27.66 2.18 9.21
CA SER A 26 27.11 1.96 10.54
C SER A 26 26.57 3.26 11.13
N MET A 27 25.55 3.14 11.96
CA MET A 27 25.11 4.22 12.85
C MET A 27 26.14 4.47 13.95
N ALA A 28 26.03 5.62 14.63
CA ALA A 28 26.91 5.96 15.75
C ALA A 28 26.75 5.01 16.95
N GLN A 29 25.57 4.39 17.10
CA GLN A 29 25.27 3.49 18.20
C GLN A 29 24.16 2.49 17.85
N ALA A 30 24.08 1.41 18.62
CA ALA A 30 22.98 0.45 18.54
C ALA A 30 21.66 1.10 18.98
N ARG A 31 20.56 0.69 18.35
CA ARG A 31 19.23 1.26 18.54
C ARG A 31 18.17 0.17 18.32
N SER A 32 17.76 -0.51 19.39
CA SER A 32 16.66 -1.48 19.33
C SER A 32 15.32 -0.79 19.51
N GLY A 33 14.31 -1.15 18.71
CA GLY A 33 13.00 -0.50 18.74
C GLY A 33 13.02 0.94 18.21
N ALA A 34 13.99 1.26 17.35
CA ALA A 34 14.00 2.53 16.63
C ALA A 34 12.95 2.53 15.52
N SER A 35 12.52 3.72 15.11
CA SER A 35 11.57 3.89 14.03
C SER A 35 12.28 4.32 12.75
N ALA A 36 11.86 3.78 11.60
CA ALA A 36 12.37 4.15 10.28
C ALA A 36 11.29 4.86 9.46
N ALA A 37 11.69 5.87 8.69
CA ALA A 37 10.81 6.57 7.75
C ALA A 37 11.56 6.96 6.48
N LEU A 38 11.06 6.55 5.31
CA LEU A 38 11.52 7.07 4.03
C LEU A 38 10.99 8.51 3.86
N LEU A 39 11.90 9.43 3.55
CA LEU A 39 11.60 10.84 3.33
C LEU A 39 11.43 11.12 1.83
N GLN A 40 10.75 12.22 1.50
CA GLN A 40 10.47 12.60 0.11
C GLN A 40 11.73 12.90 -0.71
N ASP A 41 12.85 13.25 -0.06
CA ASP A 41 14.15 13.46 -0.71
C ASP A 41 14.92 12.15 -0.98
N GLY A 42 14.31 11.00 -0.65
CA GLY A 42 14.87 9.66 -0.83
C GLY A 42 15.82 9.22 0.29
N THR A 43 16.02 10.03 1.33
CA THR A 43 16.80 9.63 2.51
C THR A 43 15.93 8.90 3.54
N ILE A 44 16.55 8.13 4.43
CA ILE A 44 15.83 7.37 5.47
C ILE A 44 16.16 7.93 6.84
N LEU A 45 15.15 8.36 7.58
CA LEU A 45 15.25 8.78 8.97
C LEU A 45 15.22 7.54 9.88
N ILE A 46 16.20 7.41 10.78
CA ILE A 46 16.19 6.43 11.88
C ILE A 46 16.14 7.21 13.20
N ALA A 47 15.00 7.12 13.90
CA ALA A 47 14.71 7.92 15.08
C ALA A 47 14.60 7.06 16.35
N GLY A 48 15.30 7.51 17.41
CA GLY A 48 15.16 6.96 18.75
C GLY A 48 15.72 5.55 18.91
N GLY A 49 14.92 4.71 19.57
CA GLY A 49 15.27 3.35 19.96
C GLY A 49 15.95 3.28 21.34
N ALA A 50 16.56 2.14 21.60
CA ALA A 50 17.18 1.78 22.87
C ALA A 50 18.64 1.38 22.66
N LYS A 51 19.54 1.84 23.52
CA LYS A 51 20.87 1.25 23.67
C LYS A 51 20.95 0.58 25.02
N SER A 52 21.06 -0.75 25.04
CA SER A 52 21.20 -1.52 26.29
C SER A 52 20.11 -1.23 27.33
N GLY A 53 18.86 -1.00 26.88
CA GLY A 53 17.74 -0.68 27.77
C GLY A 53 17.60 0.80 28.12
N GLU A 54 18.48 1.68 27.61
CA GLU A 54 18.34 3.13 27.76
C GLU A 54 17.71 3.77 26.51
N PRO A 55 16.58 4.49 26.64
CA PRO A 55 15.96 5.19 25.52
C PRO A 55 16.85 6.27 24.91
N LEU A 56 16.74 6.44 23.60
CA LEU A 56 17.53 7.39 22.83
C LEU A 56 16.65 8.49 22.24
N ALA A 57 17.15 9.72 22.27
CA ALA A 57 16.57 10.85 21.54
C ALA A 57 17.30 11.14 20.22
N SER A 58 18.50 10.61 20.06
CA SER A 58 19.33 10.87 18.88
C SER A 58 18.70 10.27 17.62
N VAL A 59 18.99 10.90 16.48
CA VAL A 59 18.41 10.57 15.18
C VAL A 59 19.51 10.60 14.14
N GLU A 60 19.48 9.66 13.22
CA GLU A 60 20.43 9.58 12.11
C GLU A 60 19.66 9.47 10.78
N VAL A 61 20.23 10.06 9.74
CA VAL A 61 19.71 9.96 8.38
C VAL A 61 20.64 9.09 7.55
N PHE A 62 20.09 8.08 6.89
CA PHE A 62 20.80 7.28 5.92
C PHE A 62 20.64 7.88 4.52
N ASN A 63 21.77 8.07 3.83
CA ASN A 63 21.82 8.54 2.46
C ASN A 63 22.98 7.86 1.72
N ARG A 64 22.68 7.21 0.59
CA ARG A 64 23.67 6.61 -0.32
C ARG A 64 24.74 5.77 0.41
N GLY A 65 24.32 4.88 1.32
CA GLY A 65 25.24 3.96 1.99
C GLY A 65 25.88 4.50 3.27
N SER A 66 25.60 5.73 3.69
CA SER A 66 26.21 6.35 4.87
C SER A 66 25.17 6.92 5.83
N PHE A 67 25.49 6.94 7.13
CA PHE A 67 24.70 7.60 8.17
C PHE A 67 25.32 8.93 8.55
N ALA A 68 24.45 9.92 8.81
CA ALA A 68 24.83 11.19 9.41
C ALA A 68 23.85 11.53 10.53
N ALA A 69 24.37 12.05 11.65
CA ALA A 69 23.53 12.63 12.69
C ALA A 69 22.71 13.81 12.14
N THR A 70 21.47 13.93 12.59
CA THR A 70 20.60 15.08 12.31
C THR A 70 20.06 15.66 13.62
N GLY A 71 19.11 16.59 13.57
CA GLY A 71 18.41 17.08 14.75
C GLY A 71 17.86 15.93 15.60
N SER A 72 18.04 16.00 16.92
CA SER A 72 17.53 15.01 17.86
C SER A 72 16.07 15.27 18.19
N MET A 73 15.34 14.19 18.50
CA MET A 73 14.05 14.28 19.18
C MET A 73 14.22 15.00 20.53
N LEU A 74 13.14 15.60 21.01
CA LEU A 74 13.06 16.28 22.30
C LEU A 74 12.81 15.28 23.43
N LEU A 75 12.21 14.12 23.11
CA LEU A 75 11.98 13.04 24.07
C LEU A 75 12.67 11.73 23.64
N ALA A 76 13.49 11.17 24.53
CA ALA A 76 14.13 9.88 24.32
C ALA A 76 13.12 8.73 24.46
N ARG A 77 12.99 7.89 23.42
CA ARG A 77 12.01 6.79 23.41
C ARG A 77 12.32 5.68 22.42
N TRP A 78 11.80 4.49 22.70
CA TRP A 78 11.76 3.34 21.79
C TRP A 78 10.32 2.88 21.54
N ASN A 79 10.15 2.01 20.55
CA ASN A 79 8.86 1.43 20.15
C ASN A 79 7.77 2.49 19.92
N ALA A 80 8.19 3.69 19.49
CA ALA A 80 7.30 4.74 19.05
C ALA A 80 6.84 4.43 17.62
N ALA A 81 5.60 4.75 17.31
CA ALA A 81 5.12 4.65 15.94
C ALA A 81 5.70 5.82 15.12
N ALA A 82 6.20 5.53 13.92
CA ALA A 82 6.62 6.55 12.96
C ALA A 82 5.74 6.48 11.70
N VAL A 83 5.22 7.63 11.28
CA VAL A 83 4.38 7.74 10.09
C VAL A 83 4.86 8.92 9.25
N THR A 84 5.32 8.65 8.02
CA THR A 84 5.53 9.70 7.01
C THR A 84 4.16 10.20 6.56
N LEU A 85 3.88 11.47 6.84
CA LEU A 85 2.63 12.15 6.49
C LEU A 85 2.65 12.53 5.01
N LYS A 86 1.47 12.78 4.43
CA LYS A 86 1.34 13.17 3.02
C LYS A 86 2.02 14.49 2.68
N ASP A 87 2.20 15.37 3.66
CA ASP A 87 2.91 16.64 3.51
C ASP A 87 4.44 16.51 3.66
N GLY A 88 4.95 15.30 3.84
CA GLY A 88 6.38 14.99 3.94
C GLY A 88 6.96 15.05 5.35
N ARG A 89 6.22 15.53 6.35
CA ARG A 89 6.66 15.47 7.76
C ARG A 89 6.61 14.04 8.28
N VAL A 90 7.34 13.74 9.35
CA VAL A 90 7.24 12.44 10.05
C VAL A 90 6.66 12.66 11.45
N LEU A 91 5.54 12.01 11.74
CA LEU A 91 4.97 11.93 13.08
C LEU A 91 5.65 10.80 13.84
N ILE A 92 6.18 11.08 15.04
CA ILE A 92 6.60 10.09 16.02
C ILE A 92 5.65 10.15 17.21
N ALA A 93 4.86 9.10 17.44
CA ALA A 93 3.82 9.05 18.47
C ALA A 93 4.05 7.93 19.50
N GLY A 94 3.87 8.26 20.78
CA GLY A 94 3.93 7.30 21.88
C GLY A 94 5.27 6.57 21.98
N GLY A 95 5.23 5.31 22.41
CA GLY A 95 6.42 4.52 22.72
C GLY A 95 6.73 4.53 24.21
N SER A 96 7.93 4.11 24.58
CA SER A 96 8.37 4.03 25.98
C SER A 96 9.58 4.92 26.23
N THR A 97 9.49 5.67 27.31
CA THR A 97 10.56 6.49 27.90
C THR A 97 11.15 5.75 29.11
N SER A 98 12.11 6.37 29.80
CA SER A 98 12.64 5.83 31.07
C SER A 98 11.57 5.78 32.18
N SER A 99 10.52 6.61 32.09
CA SER A 99 9.38 6.61 33.02
C SER A 99 8.21 5.73 32.58
N GLY A 100 8.35 4.98 31.47
CA GLY A 100 7.29 4.11 30.93
C GLY A 100 6.61 4.67 29.67
N PRO A 101 5.44 4.13 29.29
CA PRO A 101 4.72 4.54 28.10
C PRO A 101 4.33 6.03 28.12
N THR A 102 4.38 6.68 26.97
CA THR A 102 4.11 8.13 26.83
C THR A 102 2.96 8.40 25.86
N SER A 103 2.27 9.53 26.04
CA SER A 103 1.32 10.09 25.07
C SER A 103 1.94 11.15 24.17
N GLU A 104 3.18 11.55 24.44
CA GLU A 104 3.84 12.64 23.74
C GLU A 104 4.07 12.33 22.27
N THR A 105 4.01 13.38 21.46
CA THR A 105 4.25 13.29 20.02
C THR A 105 5.24 14.35 19.56
N GLU A 106 5.98 14.02 18.52
CA GLU A 106 6.86 14.98 17.87
C GLU A 106 6.74 14.86 16.35
N LEU A 107 6.90 16.00 15.69
CA LEU A 107 6.92 16.11 14.24
C LEU A 107 8.33 16.50 13.78
N TYR A 108 8.88 15.68 12.89
CA TYR A 108 10.10 16.00 12.16
C TYR A 108 9.75 16.70 10.85
N ASN A 109 10.32 17.89 10.64
CA ASN A 109 10.27 18.58 9.36
C ASN A 109 11.57 18.31 8.60
N PRO A 110 11.56 17.55 7.49
CA PRO A 110 12.77 17.25 6.73
C PRO A 110 13.39 18.47 6.04
N ALA A 111 12.59 19.49 5.70
CA ALA A 111 13.08 20.70 5.03
C ALA A 111 13.96 21.55 5.95
N THR A 112 13.65 21.59 7.24
CA THR A 112 14.41 22.34 8.27
C THR A 112 15.28 21.44 9.14
N ARG A 113 15.13 20.11 9.01
CA ARG A 113 15.78 19.09 9.87
C ARG A 113 15.55 19.33 11.36
N SER A 114 14.37 19.83 11.70
CA SER A 114 14.02 20.22 13.07
C SER A 114 12.86 19.40 13.60
N TRP A 115 12.85 19.21 14.92
CA TRP A 115 11.77 18.57 15.66
C TRP A 115 10.92 19.61 16.37
N THR A 116 9.62 19.33 16.43
CA THR A 116 8.64 20.13 17.16
C THR A 116 7.76 19.22 17.98
N ILE A 117 7.50 19.58 19.24
CA ILE A 117 6.47 18.91 20.04
C ILE A 117 5.11 19.16 19.38
N GLY A 118 4.37 18.08 19.15
CA GLY A 118 2.98 18.14 18.69
C GLY A 118 2.01 18.05 19.87
N ASP A 119 0.71 18.05 19.58
CA ASP A 119 -0.30 17.74 20.60
C ASP A 119 -0.08 16.30 21.11
N SER A 120 -0.28 16.09 22.41
CA SER A 120 -0.21 14.76 22.99
C SER A 120 -1.44 13.93 22.59
N MET A 121 -1.25 12.61 22.46
CA MET A 121 -2.36 11.67 22.38
C MET A 121 -3.22 11.72 23.64
N LEU A 122 -4.48 11.32 23.53
CA LEU A 122 -5.43 11.20 24.63
C LEU A 122 -5.06 10.08 25.61
N ALA A 123 -4.34 9.05 25.12
CA ALA A 123 -3.81 7.97 25.96
C ALA A 123 -2.31 7.81 25.76
N SER A 124 -1.58 7.59 26.87
CA SER A 124 -0.20 7.11 26.80
C SER A 124 -0.17 5.67 26.31
N ARG A 125 0.69 5.35 25.35
CA ARG A 125 0.69 4.01 24.74
C ARG A 125 2.04 3.59 24.17
N SER A 126 2.41 2.33 24.39
CA SER A 126 3.50 1.61 23.71
C SER A 126 2.97 0.29 23.13
N GLY A 127 3.59 -0.25 22.07
CA GLY A 127 3.07 -1.45 21.39
C GLY A 127 1.68 -1.24 20.74
N HIS A 128 1.35 0.02 20.41
CA HIS A 128 0.19 0.40 19.62
C HIS A 128 0.55 0.36 18.13
N THR A 129 -0.45 0.51 17.26
CA THR A 129 -0.25 0.69 15.82
C THR A 129 -0.64 2.10 15.39
N ALA A 130 0.00 2.61 14.34
CA ALA A 130 -0.34 3.85 13.67
C ALA A 130 -0.49 3.60 12.17
N THR A 131 -1.66 3.88 11.61
CA THR A 131 -1.99 3.61 10.21
C THR A 131 -2.30 4.92 9.50
N LEU A 132 -1.50 5.26 8.48
CA LEU A 132 -1.82 6.38 7.58
C LEU A 132 -3.04 6.01 6.74
N LEU A 133 -4.06 6.87 6.78
CA LEU A 133 -5.32 6.68 6.07
C LEU A 133 -5.27 7.30 4.67
N ALA A 134 -6.20 6.88 3.81
CA ALA A 134 -6.31 7.37 2.43
C ALA A 134 -6.56 8.88 2.34
N ASP A 135 -7.14 9.51 3.36
CA ASP A 135 -7.35 10.97 3.43
C ASP A 135 -6.14 11.73 4.03
N GLY A 136 -5.11 11.02 4.48
CA GLY A 136 -3.90 11.60 5.07
C GLY A 136 -3.92 11.74 6.59
N ARG A 137 -5.03 11.45 7.27
CA ARG A 137 -5.06 11.34 8.73
C ARG A 137 -4.36 10.06 9.19
N VAL A 138 -4.05 9.96 10.49
CA VAL A 138 -3.42 8.76 11.07
C VAL A 138 -4.32 8.17 12.15
N LEU A 139 -4.70 6.91 12.01
CA LEU A 139 -5.41 6.15 13.04
C LEU A 139 -4.39 5.53 14.00
N ILE A 140 -4.54 5.80 15.30
CA ILE A 140 -3.76 5.20 16.37
C ILE A 140 -4.65 4.22 17.16
N ALA A 141 -4.21 2.97 17.33
CA ALA A 141 -5.03 1.92 17.92
C ALA A 141 -4.32 1.13 19.03
N GLY A 142 -5.05 0.88 20.13
CA GLY A 142 -4.63 0.04 21.26
C GLY A 142 -3.26 0.38 21.87
N GLY A 143 -2.48 -0.64 22.21
CA GLY A 143 -1.22 -0.52 22.94
C GLY A 143 -1.42 -0.48 24.45
N GLU A 144 -0.33 -0.32 25.18
CA GLU A 144 -0.29 -0.37 26.64
C GLU A 144 0.12 0.98 27.23
N GLY A 145 -0.70 1.49 28.14
CA GLY A 145 -0.42 2.66 28.96
C GLY A 145 0.23 2.27 30.29
N SER A 146 -0.26 2.81 31.40
CA SER A 146 0.27 2.56 32.75
C SER A 146 -0.06 1.17 33.32
N GLY A 147 0.35 0.11 32.61
CA GLY A 147 0.33 -1.29 33.10
C GLY A 147 -0.79 -2.19 32.59
N ALA A 148 -1.63 -1.71 31.67
CA ALA A 148 -2.65 -2.54 31.03
C ALA A 148 -2.82 -2.18 29.53
N PRO A 149 -3.14 -3.17 28.68
CA PRO A 149 -3.57 -2.90 27.31
C PRO A 149 -4.83 -2.02 27.28
N GLY A 150 -4.83 -1.05 26.37
CA GLY A 150 -5.95 -0.17 26.09
C GLY A 150 -6.74 -0.62 24.87
N ASN A 151 -7.95 -0.08 24.74
CA ASN A 151 -8.85 -0.32 23.62
C ASN A 151 -9.21 0.98 22.87
N THR A 152 -8.62 2.13 23.21
CA THR A 152 -9.00 3.41 22.60
C THR A 152 -8.41 3.59 21.21
N LEU A 153 -9.21 4.18 20.32
CA LEU A 153 -8.83 4.65 19.00
C LEU A 153 -8.73 6.17 18.99
N GLU A 154 -7.70 6.69 18.33
CA GLU A 154 -7.49 8.12 18.17
C GLU A 154 -7.13 8.44 16.72
N ILE A 155 -7.50 9.63 16.27
CA ILE A 155 -7.16 10.15 14.96
C ILE A 155 -6.28 11.39 15.12
N PHE A 156 -5.11 11.35 14.51
CA PHE A 156 -4.28 12.53 14.29
C PHE A 156 -4.67 13.21 12.98
N ASN A 157 -4.99 14.49 13.04
CA ASN A 157 -5.23 15.31 11.86
C ASN A 157 -4.01 16.21 11.57
N PRO A 158 -3.19 15.90 10.54
CA PRO A 158 -1.98 16.67 10.26
C PRO A 158 -2.23 18.12 9.86
N ALA A 159 -3.43 18.46 9.38
CA ALA A 159 -3.78 19.83 9.00
C ALA A 159 -4.00 20.74 10.21
N THR A 160 -4.38 20.18 11.36
CA THR A 160 -4.58 20.92 12.61
C THR A 160 -3.48 20.65 13.63
N GLY A 161 -2.79 19.52 13.50
CA GLY A 161 -1.80 19.06 14.48
C GLY A 161 -2.41 18.41 15.72
N SER A 162 -3.72 18.14 15.72
CA SER A 162 -4.45 17.70 16.91
C SER A 162 -4.95 16.25 16.83
N PHE A 163 -5.14 15.67 18.02
CA PHE A 163 -5.73 14.36 18.23
C PHE A 163 -7.22 14.46 18.59
N SER A 164 -8.00 13.50 18.11
CA SER A 164 -9.41 13.34 18.48
C SER A 164 -9.75 11.88 18.77
N PHE A 165 -10.64 11.64 19.73
CA PHE A 165 -11.17 10.31 20.00
C PHE A 165 -11.93 9.77 18.78
N ALA A 166 -11.68 8.52 18.42
CA ALA A 166 -12.24 7.89 17.22
C ALA A 166 -13.03 6.60 17.51
N GLY A 167 -13.27 6.30 18.79
CA GLY A 167 -13.99 5.11 19.23
C GLY A 167 -13.16 4.17 20.09
N THR A 168 -13.70 2.98 20.34
CA THR A 168 -13.03 1.94 21.10
C THR A 168 -13.14 0.60 20.40
N LEU A 169 -12.05 -0.15 20.46
CA LEU A 169 -12.00 -1.58 20.22
C LEU A 169 -12.86 -2.33 21.27
N THR A 170 -13.48 -3.41 20.83
CA THR A 170 -14.25 -4.36 21.65
C THR A 170 -13.36 -5.16 22.59
N ALA A 171 -12.09 -5.37 22.23
CA ALA A 171 -11.07 -5.94 23.10
C ALA A 171 -9.86 -5.01 23.22
N SER A 172 -9.40 -4.78 24.45
CA SER A 172 -8.11 -4.14 24.69
C SER A 172 -6.99 -4.99 24.11
N ARG A 173 -6.00 -4.36 23.47
CA ARG A 173 -4.93 -5.11 22.83
C ARG A 173 -3.64 -4.32 22.69
N LYS A 174 -2.51 -4.96 22.99
CA LYS A 174 -1.14 -4.50 22.65
C LYS A 174 -0.45 -5.50 21.74
N SER A 175 0.61 -5.06 21.05
CA SER A 175 1.43 -5.91 20.16
C SER A 175 0.61 -6.64 19.08
N HIS A 176 -0.47 -5.99 18.63
CA HIS A 176 -1.30 -6.41 17.51
C HIS A 176 -0.74 -5.85 16.21
N ALA A 177 -1.17 -6.39 15.07
CA ALA A 177 -0.91 -5.78 13.76
C ALA A 177 -2.13 -4.96 13.30
N ALA A 178 -1.90 -3.96 12.46
CA ALA A 178 -2.94 -3.18 11.81
C ALA A 178 -2.62 -3.02 10.33
N VAL A 179 -3.65 -3.09 9.48
CA VAL A 179 -3.50 -2.96 8.02
C VAL A 179 -4.65 -2.15 7.44
N LEU A 180 -4.31 -1.20 6.55
CA LEU A 180 -5.29 -0.49 5.74
C LEU A 180 -5.73 -1.39 4.59
N LEU A 181 -7.03 -1.65 4.47
CA LEU A 181 -7.61 -2.44 3.39
C LEU A 181 -7.88 -1.58 2.15
N SER A 182 -7.98 -2.19 0.96
CA SER A 182 -8.25 -1.49 -0.32
C SER A 182 -9.52 -0.64 -0.34
N GLY A 183 -10.47 -0.88 0.58
CA GLY A 183 -11.68 -0.07 0.76
C GLY A 183 -11.58 1.06 1.79
N GLY A 184 -10.38 1.38 2.29
CA GLY A 184 -10.15 2.47 3.25
C GLY A 184 -10.45 2.13 4.72
N ARG A 185 -10.99 0.95 5.00
CA ARG A 185 -11.17 0.42 6.36
C ARG A 185 -9.84 -0.09 6.93
N VAL A 186 -9.69 -0.05 8.25
CA VAL A 186 -8.50 -0.60 8.93
C VAL A 186 -8.88 -1.89 9.65
N MET A 187 -8.14 -2.96 9.40
CA MET A 187 -8.27 -4.20 10.16
C MET A 187 -7.19 -4.24 11.25
N ILE A 188 -7.62 -4.48 12.49
CA ILE A 188 -6.77 -4.69 13.66
C ILE A 188 -6.76 -6.19 13.98
N VAL A 189 -5.59 -6.81 14.08
CA VAL A 189 -5.42 -8.27 14.08
C VAL A 189 -4.64 -8.74 15.31
N GLY A 190 -5.24 -9.67 16.07
CA GLY A 190 -4.57 -10.37 17.18
C GLY A 190 -4.05 -9.44 18.28
N GLY A 191 -2.90 -9.78 18.86
CA GLY A 191 -2.29 -9.07 20.00
C GLY A 191 -2.62 -9.74 21.33
N SER A 192 -2.43 -9.02 22.44
CA SER A 192 -2.76 -9.51 23.78
C SER A 192 -3.58 -8.49 24.57
N ASP A 193 -4.60 -8.97 25.28
CA ASP A 193 -5.42 -8.19 26.21
C ASP A 193 -4.85 -8.12 27.64
N GLY A 194 -3.66 -8.70 27.86
CA GLY A 194 -3.00 -8.79 29.15
C GLY A 194 -3.25 -10.10 29.89
N ASN A 195 -4.32 -10.83 29.54
CA ASN A 195 -4.64 -12.15 30.09
C ASN A 195 -4.50 -13.27 29.06
N ARG A 196 -4.77 -12.97 27.79
CA ARG A 196 -4.81 -13.92 26.67
C ARG A 196 -4.11 -13.33 25.46
N ILE A 197 -3.58 -14.22 24.61
CA ILE A 197 -3.27 -13.90 23.23
C ILE A 197 -4.56 -14.02 22.43
N LEU A 198 -4.80 -13.05 21.56
CA LEU A 198 -6.05 -12.91 20.82
C LEU A 198 -5.89 -13.50 19.41
N ASN A 199 -6.92 -14.21 18.95
CA ASN A 199 -7.14 -14.54 17.54
C ASN A 199 -8.22 -13.64 16.91
N SER A 200 -8.88 -12.78 17.70
CA SER A 200 -9.93 -11.89 17.22
C SER A 200 -9.36 -10.76 16.38
N THR A 201 -10.16 -10.32 15.40
CA THR A 201 -9.89 -9.12 14.62
C THR A 201 -11.01 -8.10 14.76
N GLU A 202 -10.72 -6.85 14.45
CA GLU A 202 -11.68 -5.77 14.45
C GLU A 202 -11.51 -4.92 13.19
N ILE A 203 -12.64 -4.52 12.60
CA ILE A 203 -12.70 -3.63 11.44
C ILE A 203 -13.13 -2.26 11.93
N VAL A 204 -12.28 -1.27 11.67
CA VAL A 204 -12.54 0.15 11.89
C VAL A 204 -12.93 0.76 10.56
N ASP A 205 -14.18 1.24 10.47
CA ASP A 205 -14.71 1.97 9.33
C ASP A 205 -15.04 3.41 9.78
N LEU A 206 -14.11 4.32 9.53
CA LEU A 206 -14.25 5.72 9.92
C LEU A 206 -15.22 6.50 9.04
N ALA A 207 -15.52 6.02 7.83
CA ALA A 207 -16.53 6.62 6.96
C ALA A 207 -17.94 6.29 7.48
N ALA A 208 -18.14 5.07 7.97
CA ALA A 208 -19.37 4.66 8.64
C ALA A 208 -19.43 5.05 10.13
N GLY A 209 -18.29 5.41 10.73
CA GLY A 209 -18.19 5.70 12.17
C GLY A 209 -18.36 4.46 13.05
N THR A 210 -17.95 3.28 12.56
CA THR A 210 -18.19 2.00 13.23
C THR A 210 -16.89 1.26 13.55
N VAL A 211 -16.94 0.50 14.65
CA VAL A 211 -15.95 -0.52 15.00
C VAL A 211 -16.71 -1.82 15.18
N SER A 212 -16.36 -2.85 14.42
CA SER A 212 -17.07 -4.13 14.41
C SER A 212 -16.10 -5.31 14.42
N SER A 213 -16.50 -6.43 15.03
CA SER A 213 -15.71 -7.67 14.96
C SER A 213 -15.50 -8.11 13.51
N GLY A 214 -14.26 -8.45 13.17
CA GLY A 214 -13.90 -9.10 11.91
C GLY A 214 -13.85 -10.63 12.04
N PRO A 215 -13.45 -11.35 10.98
CA PRO A 215 -13.22 -12.78 11.05
C PRO A 215 -12.04 -13.10 11.98
N SER A 216 -12.14 -14.18 12.75
CA SER A 216 -11.05 -14.61 13.64
C SER A 216 -9.97 -15.36 12.88
N LEU A 217 -8.73 -15.22 13.33
CA LEU A 217 -7.63 -16.12 12.98
C LEU A 217 -7.87 -17.51 13.55
N SER A 218 -7.32 -18.52 12.90
CA SER A 218 -7.25 -19.89 13.41
C SER A 218 -6.28 -20.02 14.59
N THR A 219 -5.18 -19.25 14.56
CA THR A 219 -4.17 -19.24 15.63
C THR A 219 -4.08 -17.87 16.28
N ALA A 220 -4.20 -17.82 17.61
CA ALA A 220 -3.99 -16.60 18.38
C ALA A 220 -2.52 -16.19 18.32
N ARG A 221 -2.25 -14.91 18.07
CA ARG A 221 -0.88 -14.42 17.89
C ARG A 221 -0.68 -12.97 18.31
N MET A 222 0.47 -12.66 18.90
CA MET A 222 0.97 -11.29 19.10
C MET A 222 2.39 -11.14 18.53
N GLY A 223 2.82 -9.90 18.27
CA GLY A 223 4.15 -9.64 17.70
C GLY A 223 4.32 -10.19 16.28
N HIS A 224 3.22 -10.34 15.56
CA HIS A 224 3.17 -10.76 14.15
C HIS A 224 3.07 -9.55 13.23
N SER A 225 3.13 -9.78 11.92
CA SER A 225 2.90 -8.74 10.92
C SER A 225 1.61 -8.99 10.13
N ALA A 226 0.95 -7.92 9.69
CA ALA A 226 -0.12 -7.95 8.70
C ALA A 226 0.27 -7.05 7.52
N THR A 227 0.31 -7.60 6.30
CA THR A 227 0.74 -6.88 5.09
C THR A 227 -0.31 -7.02 4.01
N MET A 228 -0.77 -5.90 3.45
CA MET A 228 -1.63 -5.91 2.26
C MET A 228 -0.79 -6.29 1.04
N LEU A 229 -1.25 -7.28 0.30
CA LEU A 229 -0.61 -7.81 -0.91
C LEU A 229 -1.08 -7.02 -2.14
N LEU A 230 -0.37 -7.22 -3.26
CA LEU A 230 -0.67 -6.53 -4.53
C LEU A 230 -2.13 -6.73 -5.01
N ASN A 231 -2.71 -7.89 -4.72
CA ASN A 231 -4.09 -8.23 -5.08
C ASN A 231 -5.15 -7.69 -4.09
N GLY A 232 -4.75 -7.02 -3.01
CA GLY A 232 -5.64 -6.51 -1.96
C GLY A 232 -5.99 -7.50 -0.85
N ASP A 233 -5.47 -8.73 -0.89
CA ASP A 233 -5.55 -9.65 0.25
C ASP A 233 -4.55 -9.23 1.34
N VAL A 234 -4.72 -9.78 2.55
CA VAL A 234 -3.85 -9.50 3.69
C VAL A 234 -3.15 -10.77 4.13
N LEU A 235 -1.81 -10.77 4.14
CA LEU A 235 -0.99 -11.79 4.76
C LEU A 235 -0.78 -11.46 6.24
N VAL A 236 -1.17 -12.39 7.11
CA VAL A 236 -0.87 -12.38 8.55
C VAL A 236 0.13 -13.49 8.84
N ALA A 237 1.32 -13.18 9.33
CA ALA A 237 2.40 -14.17 9.46
C ALA A 237 3.24 -14.02 10.73
N GLY A 238 3.62 -15.16 11.30
CA GLY A 238 4.49 -15.26 12.47
C GLY A 238 3.84 -14.81 13.78
N GLY A 239 4.67 -14.30 14.69
CA GLY A 239 4.28 -13.94 16.05
C GLY A 239 4.44 -15.10 17.02
N THR A 240 3.87 -14.95 18.21
CA THR A 240 3.85 -15.98 19.25
C THR A 240 2.43 -16.20 19.77
N ASP A 241 2.10 -17.45 20.09
CA ASP A 241 0.85 -17.86 20.75
C ASP A 241 0.94 -17.76 22.30
N GLY A 242 2.07 -17.27 22.82
CA GLY A 242 2.37 -17.19 24.25
C GLY A 242 3.19 -18.37 24.79
N SER A 243 3.33 -19.45 24.02
CA SER A 243 4.16 -20.61 24.35
C SER A 243 5.30 -20.81 23.34
N ASN A 244 5.02 -20.60 22.06
CA ASN A 244 5.97 -20.81 20.96
C ASN A 244 5.96 -19.62 20.01
N ASP A 245 7.08 -19.41 19.33
CA ASP A 245 7.07 -18.62 18.09
C ASP A 245 6.39 -19.43 16.98
N LEU A 246 5.69 -18.74 16.09
CA LEU A 246 4.89 -19.32 15.03
C LEU A 246 5.59 -19.19 13.68
N ASP A 247 5.57 -20.26 12.90
CA ASP A 247 5.86 -20.27 11.47
C ASP A 247 4.58 -20.13 10.63
N SER A 248 3.40 -20.36 11.22
CA SER A 248 2.13 -20.31 10.52
C SER A 248 1.80 -18.92 9.99
N ALA A 249 1.13 -18.91 8.84
CA ALA A 249 0.57 -17.71 8.22
C ALA A 249 -0.87 -17.95 7.75
N GLU A 250 -1.63 -16.87 7.65
CA GLU A 250 -3.04 -16.87 7.28
C GLU A 250 -3.30 -15.73 6.28
N LEU A 251 -4.16 -15.99 5.29
CA LEU A 251 -4.58 -15.01 4.29
C LEU A 251 -6.01 -14.58 4.57
N TYR A 252 -6.24 -13.28 4.63
CA TYR A 252 -7.57 -12.70 4.57
C TYR A 252 -7.85 -12.17 3.18
N SER A 253 -8.93 -12.65 2.56
CA SER A 253 -9.40 -12.12 1.29
C SER A 253 -10.68 -11.30 1.47
N SER A 254 -10.61 -10.02 1.10
CA SER A 254 -11.73 -9.10 1.17
C SER A 254 -12.69 -9.23 -0.02
N SER A 255 -12.22 -9.81 -1.13
CA SER A 255 -12.99 -10.07 -2.35
C SER A 255 -13.73 -11.40 -2.34
N ALA A 256 -13.44 -12.27 -1.36
CA ALA A 256 -14.17 -13.52 -1.17
C ALA A 256 -15.65 -13.26 -0.87
N ARG A 257 -16.53 -14.11 -1.41
CA ARG A 257 -17.98 -14.07 -1.15
C ARG A 257 -18.31 -14.06 0.36
N ILE A 258 -17.50 -14.76 1.15
CA ILE A 258 -17.53 -14.73 2.60
C ILE A 258 -16.12 -14.33 3.05
N PRO A 259 -15.89 -13.08 3.48
CA PRO A 259 -14.59 -12.65 3.96
C PRO A 259 -14.17 -13.45 5.19
N GLY A 260 -12.96 -14.00 5.16
CA GLY A 260 -12.46 -14.88 6.21
C GLY A 260 -10.97 -15.15 6.06
N PHE A 261 -10.38 -15.75 7.09
CA PHE A 261 -9.01 -16.23 7.05
C PHE A 261 -8.94 -17.66 6.56
N THR A 262 -7.97 -17.94 5.69
CA THR A 262 -7.57 -19.29 5.30
C THR A 262 -6.10 -19.51 5.62
N ALA A 263 -5.71 -20.75 5.92
CA ALA A 263 -4.30 -21.08 6.11
C ALA A 263 -3.50 -20.76 4.83
N ALA A 264 -2.33 -20.13 5.00
CA ALA A 264 -1.34 -19.94 3.96
C ALA A 264 -0.20 -20.96 4.14
N ALA A 265 0.77 -20.96 3.23
CA ALA A 265 2.03 -21.68 3.47
C ALA A 265 2.70 -21.18 4.76
N ASN A 266 3.35 -22.10 5.48
CA ASN A 266 4.15 -21.72 6.65
C ASN A 266 5.47 -21.09 6.21
N MET A 267 5.96 -20.19 7.05
CA MET A 267 7.33 -19.71 6.99
C MET A 267 8.34 -20.86 7.21
N VAL A 268 9.54 -20.68 6.67
CA VAL A 268 10.65 -21.62 6.85
C VAL A 268 11.15 -21.62 8.30
N SER A 269 11.05 -20.48 8.98
CA SER A 269 11.43 -20.37 10.40
C SER A 269 10.35 -19.65 11.19
N ALA A 270 9.95 -20.27 12.30
CA ALA A 270 9.13 -19.62 13.30
C ALA A 270 9.82 -18.35 13.83
N ARG A 271 9.07 -17.26 13.94
CA ARG A 271 9.60 -15.97 14.41
C ARG A 271 8.51 -15.10 15.02
N SER A 272 8.88 -14.29 16.00
CA SER A 272 8.06 -13.21 16.54
C SER A 272 8.84 -11.90 16.60
N SER A 273 8.13 -10.77 16.66
CA SER A 273 8.69 -9.41 16.68
C SER A 273 9.61 -9.11 15.49
N HIS A 274 9.37 -9.79 14.36
CA HIS A 274 10.07 -9.59 13.10
C HIS A 274 9.57 -8.33 12.38
N SER A 275 10.34 -7.90 11.39
CA SER A 275 9.89 -6.90 10.42
C SER A 275 9.37 -7.58 9.16
N ALA A 276 8.32 -7.01 8.57
CA ALA A 276 7.76 -7.42 7.30
C ALA A 276 7.70 -6.22 6.35
N PHE A 277 8.20 -6.39 5.12
CA PHE A 277 8.26 -5.32 4.13
C PHE A 277 7.69 -5.79 2.80
N LEU A 278 6.63 -5.14 2.32
CA LEU A 278 6.21 -5.29 0.94
C LEU A 278 7.28 -4.63 0.04
N LEU A 279 7.90 -5.42 -0.83
CA LEU A 279 8.97 -4.95 -1.69
C LEU A 279 8.39 -4.19 -2.89
N PRO A 280 8.69 -2.89 -3.06
CA PRO A 280 8.16 -2.08 -4.16
C PRO A 280 8.56 -2.66 -5.51
N HIS A 281 7.63 -2.68 -6.46
CA HIS A 281 7.86 -3.19 -7.82
C HIS A 281 8.35 -4.65 -7.89
N ASN A 282 8.14 -5.40 -6.80
CA ASN A 282 8.45 -6.82 -6.67
C ASN A 282 7.25 -7.60 -6.14
N ALA A 283 6.47 -6.98 -5.23
CA ALA A 283 5.25 -7.51 -4.63
C ALA A 283 5.42 -8.72 -3.71
N ALA A 284 6.63 -9.22 -3.48
CA ALA A 284 6.90 -10.15 -2.38
C ALA A 284 6.93 -9.42 -1.03
N VAL A 285 6.64 -10.14 0.06
CA VAL A 285 6.80 -9.64 1.43
C VAL A 285 8.05 -10.24 2.04
N LEU A 286 9.06 -9.42 2.31
CA LEU A 286 10.27 -9.83 3.03
C LEU A 286 10.00 -9.92 4.53
N MET A 287 10.22 -11.10 5.10
CA MET A 287 10.18 -11.38 6.52
C MET A 287 11.60 -11.49 7.05
N VAL A 288 11.97 -10.66 8.02
CA VAL A 288 13.35 -10.61 8.52
C VAL A 288 13.43 -10.18 9.98
N GLY A 289 14.42 -10.71 10.69
CA GLY A 289 14.70 -10.36 12.08
C GLY A 289 13.70 -10.97 13.06
N GLY A 290 13.56 -10.33 14.21
CA GLY A 290 12.80 -10.85 15.34
C GLY A 290 13.62 -11.86 16.15
N SER A 291 12.98 -12.94 16.59
CA SER A 291 13.61 -14.05 17.30
C SER A 291 14.41 -15.00 16.40
N SER A 292 14.33 -14.83 15.07
CA SER A 292 15.09 -15.63 14.09
C SER A 292 16.17 -14.80 13.38
N ALA A 293 17.27 -15.48 13.03
CA ALA A 293 18.35 -14.92 12.21
C ALA A 293 18.12 -15.07 10.70
N SER A 294 17.14 -15.88 10.27
CA SER A 294 16.87 -16.12 8.85
C SER A 294 16.03 -15.01 8.22
N ALA A 295 15.97 -14.98 6.89
CA ALA A 295 15.04 -14.17 6.14
C ALA A 295 14.38 -14.98 5.03
N GLU A 296 13.17 -14.59 4.65
CA GLU A 296 12.36 -15.28 3.66
C GLU A 296 11.36 -14.34 2.99
N LEU A 297 10.92 -14.70 1.80
CA LEU A 297 9.99 -13.94 0.98
C LEU A 297 8.66 -14.69 0.88
N TYR A 298 7.56 -14.05 1.22
CA TYR A 298 6.23 -14.52 0.82
C TYR A 298 5.92 -14.07 -0.61
N GLN A 299 5.47 -15.00 -1.44
CA GLN A 299 5.15 -14.78 -2.85
C GLN A 299 3.68 -15.14 -3.08
N ALA A 300 2.82 -14.13 -3.27
CA ALA A 300 1.37 -14.33 -3.30
C ALA A 300 0.91 -15.26 -4.44
N TRP A 301 1.47 -15.11 -5.64
CA TRP A 301 1.10 -15.90 -6.81
C TRP A 301 1.49 -17.37 -6.72
N ASN A 302 2.56 -17.69 -5.98
CA ASN A 302 2.96 -19.06 -5.67
C ASN A 302 2.34 -19.56 -4.36
N SER A 303 1.70 -18.68 -3.59
CA SER A 303 1.20 -18.94 -2.24
C SER A 303 2.25 -19.60 -1.34
N ALA A 304 3.52 -19.16 -1.43
CA ALA A 304 4.65 -19.83 -0.81
C ALA A 304 5.62 -18.87 -0.11
N PHE A 305 6.29 -19.37 0.93
CA PHE A 305 7.48 -18.77 1.51
C PHE A 305 8.74 -19.37 0.88
N ILE A 306 9.67 -18.52 0.45
CA ILE A 306 10.95 -18.92 -0.11
C ILE A 306 12.08 -18.32 0.72
N ALA A 307 12.99 -19.15 1.21
CA ALA A 307 14.18 -18.70 1.91
C ALA A 307 15.02 -17.78 1.00
N THR A 308 15.59 -16.72 1.58
CA THR A 308 16.51 -15.82 0.89
C THR A 308 17.78 -15.63 1.72
N GLY A 309 18.76 -14.86 1.22
CA GLY A 309 19.93 -14.52 2.01
C GLY A 309 19.51 -13.90 3.34
N ALA A 310 20.30 -14.11 4.39
CA ALA A 310 20.05 -13.57 5.72
C ALA A 310 21.05 -12.46 6.07
N PRO A 311 20.67 -11.50 6.93
CA PRO A 311 21.61 -10.53 7.49
C PRO A 311 22.78 -11.23 8.20
N ALA A 312 23.98 -10.65 8.12
CA ALA A 312 25.19 -11.24 8.73
C ALA A 312 25.10 -11.33 10.26
N THR A 313 24.33 -10.43 10.88
CA THR A 313 24.05 -10.44 12.33
C THR A 313 22.54 -10.52 12.56
N PRO A 314 22.04 -11.37 13.48
CA PRO A 314 20.61 -11.40 13.83
C PRO A 314 20.10 -10.03 14.30
N ARG A 315 18.92 -9.63 13.84
CA ARG A 315 18.39 -8.27 14.02
C ARG A 315 17.06 -8.27 14.76
N SER A 316 17.13 -8.26 16.09
CA SER A 316 15.97 -8.04 16.96
C SER A 316 15.78 -6.54 17.20
N GLY A 317 14.57 -6.03 16.90
CA GLY A 317 14.23 -4.61 17.06
C GLY A 317 14.94 -3.67 16.08
N ALA A 318 15.43 -4.18 14.95
CA ALA A 318 15.99 -3.32 13.91
C ALA A 318 14.91 -2.50 13.20
N ALA A 319 15.31 -1.35 12.68
CA ALA A 319 14.48 -0.46 11.90
C ALA A 319 14.84 -0.59 10.42
N GLY A 320 13.86 -0.53 9.53
CA GLY A 320 14.11 -0.68 8.10
C GLY A 320 12.99 -0.14 7.23
N THR A 321 13.31 0.07 5.96
CA THR A 321 12.35 0.46 4.92
C THR A 321 12.99 0.27 3.54
N PRO A 322 12.20 -0.03 2.49
CA PRO A 322 12.65 0.10 1.12
C PRO A 322 13.23 1.49 0.84
N LEU A 323 14.26 1.56 0.00
CA LEU A 323 14.81 2.84 -0.45
C LEU A 323 13.91 3.45 -1.53
N ALA A 324 14.06 4.76 -1.78
CA ALA A 324 13.49 5.38 -2.96
C ALA A 324 14.16 4.90 -4.26
N ALA A 325 15.42 4.45 -4.17
CA ALA A 325 16.06 3.71 -5.24
C ALA A 325 15.48 2.29 -5.29
N ASP A 326 15.17 1.83 -6.50
CA ASP A 326 14.58 0.52 -6.72
C ASP A 326 15.48 -0.62 -6.27
N GLY A 327 14.83 -1.72 -5.90
CA GLY A 327 15.51 -3.00 -5.67
C GLY A 327 16.35 -3.05 -4.40
N LEU A 328 16.27 -2.05 -3.52
CA LEU A 328 17.04 -2.00 -2.28
C LEU A 328 16.15 -1.74 -1.06
N LEU A 329 16.46 -2.43 0.03
CA LEU A 329 15.88 -2.21 1.35
C LEU A 329 16.98 -2.03 2.39
N LEU A 330 16.85 -1.02 3.25
CA LEU A 330 17.73 -0.83 4.40
C LEU A 330 17.17 -1.59 5.61
N LEU A 331 18.06 -2.28 6.31
CA LEU A 331 17.81 -2.78 7.66
C LEU A 331 18.96 -2.33 8.58
N ALA A 332 18.65 -1.58 9.62
CA ALA A 332 19.62 -0.91 10.47
C ALA A 332 19.31 -1.09 11.96
N GLY A 333 20.34 -1.24 12.77
CA GLY A 333 20.21 -1.24 14.22
C GLY A 333 19.78 -2.58 14.80
N GLY A 334 18.99 -2.51 15.88
CA GLY A 334 18.81 -3.60 16.83
C GLY A 334 19.86 -3.52 17.93
N GLN A 335 20.48 -4.65 18.27
CA GLN A 335 21.50 -4.75 19.32
C GLN A 335 22.90 -4.27 18.88
N THR A 336 23.10 -4.00 17.58
CA THR A 336 24.36 -3.49 17.02
C THR A 336 24.10 -2.17 16.27
N PRO A 337 25.14 -1.35 16.04
CA PRO A 337 25.02 -0.14 15.23
C PRO A 337 25.03 -0.41 13.71
N THR A 338 25.23 -1.66 13.28
CA THR A 338 25.46 -1.97 11.86
C THR A 338 24.18 -1.84 11.06
N ALA A 339 24.33 -1.67 9.75
CA ALA A 339 23.23 -1.71 8.80
C ALA A 339 23.62 -2.52 7.57
N GLU A 340 22.62 -3.09 6.91
CA GLU A 340 22.78 -3.87 5.69
C GLU A 340 21.70 -3.47 4.68
N LEU A 341 22.04 -3.59 3.40
CA LEU A 341 21.12 -3.43 2.28
C LEU A 341 20.75 -4.80 1.72
N TYR A 342 19.45 -5.07 1.62
CA TYR A 342 18.93 -6.22 0.90
C TYR A 342 18.61 -5.86 -0.55
N SER A 343 19.12 -6.66 -1.49
CA SER A 343 18.88 -6.46 -2.93
C SER A 343 17.79 -7.40 -3.46
N PHE A 344 16.88 -6.89 -4.29
CA PHE A 344 15.80 -7.66 -4.91
C PHE A 344 15.49 -7.16 -6.34
N PRO A 345 14.92 -8.01 -7.21
CA PRO A 345 14.65 -7.61 -8.59
C PRO A 345 13.36 -6.79 -8.66
N THR A 346 13.23 -5.98 -9.70
CA THR A 346 12.03 -5.18 -9.94
C THR A 346 11.49 -5.36 -11.34
N ILE A 347 10.18 -5.13 -11.47
CA ILE A 347 9.47 -5.03 -12.74
C ILE A 347 8.43 -3.91 -12.65
N LYS A 348 8.32 -3.09 -13.70
CA LYS A 348 7.47 -1.90 -13.76
C LYS A 348 6.88 -1.69 -15.15
N THR A 349 5.82 -0.91 -15.17
CA THR A 349 5.30 -0.21 -16.34
C THR A 349 5.47 1.30 -16.20
N ASP A 350 5.45 2.03 -17.32
CA ASP A 350 5.41 3.50 -17.30
C ASP A 350 4.06 4.07 -16.84
N LYS A 351 2.99 3.25 -16.88
CA LYS A 351 1.63 3.64 -16.48
C LYS A 351 0.94 2.51 -15.74
N ASP A 352 -0.04 2.88 -14.92
CA ASP A 352 -0.92 1.94 -14.24
C ASP A 352 -2.11 1.51 -15.11
N ASP A 353 -2.37 2.22 -16.22
CA ASP A 353 -3.48 1.99 -17.13
C ASP A 353 -3.11 2.33 -18.57
N TYR A 354 -3.49 1.45 -19.50
CA TYR A 354 -3.23 1.58 -20.92
C TYR A 354 -4.53 1.58 -21.71
N LEU A 355 -4.54 2.26 -22.86
CA LEU A 355 -5.62 2.09 -23.83
C LEU A 355 -5.31 0.84 -24.67
N PRO A 356 -6.32 0.19 -25.26
CA PRO A 356 -6.05 -0.91 -26.17
C PRO A 356 -5.15 -0.50 -27.33
N GLY A 357 -4.14 -1.30 -27.60
CA GLY A 357 -3.11 -1.04 -28.61
C GLY A 357 -2.08 0.03 -28.21
N ALA A 358 -2.23 0.70 -27.05
CA ALA A 358 -1.19 1.57 -26.52
C ALA A 358 -0.05 0.72 -25.95
N ARG A 359 1.17 1.03 -26.38
CA ARG A 359 2.36 0.29 -25.96
C ARG A 359 2.70 0.57 -24.51
N ALA A 360 2.90 -0.49 -23.74
CA ALA A 360 3.44 -0.46 -22.40
C ALA A 360 4.97 -0.47 -22.46
N ILE A 361 5.60 0.49 -21.77
CA ILE A 361 7.04 0.46 -21.53
C ILE A 361 7.25 -0.37 -20.27
N ILE A 362 7.75 -1.58 -20.44
CA ILE A 362 8.09 -2.51 -19.39
C ILE A 362 9.57 -2.35 -19.07
N SER A 363 9.89 -2.13 -17.81
CA SER A 363 11.28 -1.97 -17.34
C SER A 363 11.51 -2.77 -16.05
N GLY A 364 12.76 -3.15 -15.80
CA GLY A 364 13.14 -3.86 -14.59
C GLY A 364 14.62 -3.74 -14.30
N ALA A 365 15.01 -4.00 -13.05
CA ALA A 365 16.40 -3.94 -12.59
C ALA A 365 16.66 -5.02 -11.52
N GLY A 366 17.94 -5.28 -11.23
CA GLY A 366 18.35 -6.23 -10.18
C GLY A 366 18.36 -7.71 -10.62
N TRP A 367 18.19 -7.97 -11.91
CA TRP A 367 18.28 -9.31 -12.49
C TRP A 367 19.76 -9.74 -12.63
N ALA A 368 20.03 -11.05 -12.65
CA ALA A 368 21.37 -11.54 -12.89
C ALA A 368 21.83 -11.17 -14.31
N SER A 369 23.09 -10.76 -14.45
CA SER A 369 23.68 -10.34 -15.72
C SER A 369 23.43 -11.38 -16.82
N SER A 370 22.92 -10.92 -17.97
CA SER A 370 22.65 -11.78 -19.14
C SER A 370 21.66 -12.92 -18.88
N GLU A 371 20.91 -12.92 -17.78
CA GLU A 371 19.93 -13.96 -17.52
C GLU A 371 18.68 -13.78 -18.39
N ALA A 372 18.07 -14.89 -18.80
CA ALA A 372 16.76 -14.84 -19.42
C ALA A 372 15.69 -14.64 -18.35
N VAL A 373 14.80 -13.68 -18.57
CA VAL A 373 13.67 -13.39 -17.69
C VAL A 373 12.38 -13.63 -18.47
N THR A 374 11.53 -14.52 -17.95
CA THR A 374 10.23 -14.81 -18.52
C THR A 374 9.18 -14.00 -17.80
N LEU A 375 8.43 -13.18 -18.54
CA LEU A 375 7.27 -12.44 -18.08
C LEU A 375 6.02 -13.23 -18.49
N VAL A 376 5.12 -13.43 -17.53
CA VAL A 376 3.81 -14.05 -17.70
C VAL A 376 2.75 -13.00 -17.43
N PHE A 377 1.90 -12.72 -18.42
CA PHE A 377 0.79 -11.78 -18.31
C PHE A 377 -0.49 -12.55 -18.03
N THR A 378 -1.04 -12.35 -16.84
CA THR A 378 -2.27 -13.02 -16.38
C THR A 378 -3.39 -12.00 -16.22
N GLU A 379 -4.45 -12.21 -16.98
CA GLU A 379 -5.68 -11.40 -16.94
C GLU A 379 -6.56 -11.77 -15.74
N ILE A 380 -7.11 -10.75 -15.08
CA ILE A 380 -8.16 -10.88 -14.07
C ILE A 380 -9.32 -9.91 -14.40
N PRO A 381 -10.55 -10.43 -14.63
CA PRO A 381 -10.90 -11.85 -14.77
C PRO A 381 -10.25 -12.48 -16.01
N LYS A 382 -9.96 -13.78 -15.94
CA LYS A 382 -9.32 -14.54 -17.02
C LYS A 382 -10.22 -14.60 -18.26
N ARG A 383 -9.77 -14.09 -19.41
CA ARG A 383 -10.49 -14.20 -20.69
C ARG A 383 -9.68 -14.99 -21.73
N HIS A 384 -8.37 -14.80 -21.75
CA HIS A 384 -7.46 -15.45 -22.69
C HIS A 384 -6.40 -16.29 -21.96
N PRO A 385 -5.72 -17.24 -22.65
CA PRO A 385 -4.52 -17.89 -22.14
C PRO A 385 -3.45 -16.88 -21.72
N ASP A 386 -2.58 -17.26 -20.77
CA ASP A 386 -1.51 -16.33 -20.36
C ASP A 386 -0.59 -16.03 -21.54
N GLN A 387 -0.17 -14.77 -21.65
CA GLN A 387 0.83 -14.38 -22.64
C GLN A 387 2.22 -14.47 -22.03
N PHE A 388 3.21 -14.82 -22.85
CA PHE A 388 4.59 -15.01 -22.42
C PHE A 388 5.52 -14.09 -23.21
N LEU A 389 6.40 -13.40 -22.50
CA LEU A 389 7.45 -12.59 -23.10
C LEU A 389 8.78 -12.98 -22.47
N LYS A 390 9.76 -13.34 -23.30
CA LYS A 390 11.11 -13.66 -22.84
C LYS A 390 12.04 -12.49 -23.15
N LEU A 391 12.61 -11.91 -22.10
CA LEU A 391 13.61 -10.85 -22.19
C LEU A 391 14.96 -11.40 -21.73
N THR A 392 16.05 -10.70 -22.06
CA THR A 392 17.38 -10.99 -21.51
C THR A 392 17.86 -9.75 -20.79
N ALA A 393 18.25 -9.91 -19.52
CA ALA A 393 18.83 -8.82 -18.74
C ALA A 393 20.14 -8.36 -19.37
N ASP A 394 20.39 -7.05 -19.39
CA ASP A 394 21.68 -6.53 -19.83
C ASP A 394 22.82 -6.88 -18.85
N ALA A 395 24.04 -6.42 -19.15
CA ALA A 395 25.20 -6.67 -18.29
C ALA A 395 25.09 -6.04 -16.89
N SER A 396 24.18 -5.09 -16.71
CA SER A 396 23.89 -4.43 -15.43
C SER A 396 22.63 -4.99 -14.74
N GLY A 397 21.98 -6.01 -15.32
CA GLY A 397 20.78 -6.61 -14.77
C GLY A 397 19.49 -5.86 -15.09
N ASN A 398 19.47 -4.99 -16.11
CA ASN A 398 18.29 -4.24 -16.50
C ASN A 398 17.48 -4.94 -17.59
N LEU A 399 16.16 -4.72 -17.58
CA LEU A 399 15.21 -5.12 -18.61
C LEU A 399 14.56 -3.89 -19.23
N TYR A 400 14.30 -3.95 -20.55
CA TYR A 400 13.51 -2.96 -21.27
C TYR A 400 12.73 -3.64 -22.40
N TYR A 401 11.45 -3.30 -22.53
CA TYR A 401 10.61 -3.71 -23.64
C TYR A 401 9.46 -2.72 -23.85
N ASP A 402 9.19 -2.32 -25.09
CA ASP A 402 8.19 -1.28 -25.41
C ASP A 402 7.23 -1.68 -26.53
N GLN A 403 7.14 -2.97 -26.85
CA GLN A 403 6.30 -3.46 -27.94
C GLN A 403 5.04 -4.20 -27.47
N TRP A 404 4.90 -4.44 -26.16
CA TRP A 404 3.71 -5.09 -25.61
C TRP A 404 2.57 -4.07 -25.54
N ALA A 405 1.35 -4.45 -25.90
CA ALA A 405 0.17 -3.62 -25.79
C ALA A 405 -1.04 -4.50 -25.46
N PRO A 406 -1.97 -4.05 -24.61
CA PRO A 406 -3.20 -4.79 -24.36
C PRO A 406 -4.10 -4.78 -25.60
N GLU A 407 -4.92 -5.81 -25.77
CA GLU A 407 -5.75 -5.94 -26.96
C GLU A 407 -7.10 -5.23 -26.78
N ARG A 408 -7.78 -4.91 -27.88
CA ARG A 408 -9.11 -4.25 -27.86
C ARG A 408 -10.20 -5.02 -27.12
N HIS A 409 -10.01 -6.30 -26.85
CA HIS A 409 -10.98 -7.15 -26.15
C HIS A 409 -10.72 -7.22 -24.63
N ASP A 410 -9.63 -6.60 -24.15
CA ASP A 410 -9.18 -6.62 -22.76
C ASP A 410 -9.61 -5.38 -21.97
N LEU A 411 -10.57 -4.60 -22.49
CA LEU A 411 -11.13 -3.44 -21.78
C LEU A 411 -11.63 -3.81 -20.37
N GLY A 412 -11.16 -3.06 -19.38
CA GLY A 412 -11.39 -3.23 -17.95
C GLY A 412 -10.66 -4.42 -17.32
N ILE A 413 -9.73 -5.08 -18.04
CA ILE A 413 -8.95 -6.20 -17.51
C ILE A 413 -7.74 -5.70 -16.74
N ARG A 414 -7.50 -6.31 -15.57
CA ARG A 414 -6.26 -6.15 -14.83
C ARG A 414 -5.27 -7.23 -15.26
N PHE A 415 -4.09 -6.81 -15.69
CA PHE A 415 -2.96 -7.69 -15.97
C PHE A 415 -2.07 -7.79 -14.73
N TYR A 416 -1.77 -9.01 -14.30
CA TYR A 416 -0.67 -9.31 -13.39
C TYR A 416 0.50 -9.78 -14.23
N VAL A 417 1.61 -9.07 -14.16
CA VAL A 417 2.83 -9.43 -14.88
C VAL A 417 3.84 -10.00 -13.90
N THR A 418 4.06 -11.31 -14.01
CA THR A 418 4.99 -12.04 -13.16
C THR A 418 6.27 -12.29 -13.94
N ALA A 419 7.39 -11.75 -13.47
CA ALA A 419 8.71 -11.93 -14.06
C ALA A 419 9.51 -12.97 -13.24
N VAL A 420 10.15 -13.92 -13.92
CA VAL A 420 10.98 -14.98 -13.30
C VAL A 420 12.29 -15.14 -14.06
N GLY A 421 13.41 -15.02 -13.35
CA GLY A 421 14.76 -15.21 -13.87
C GLY A 421 15.12 -16.69 -13.98
N SER A 422 15.58 -17.12 -15.15
CA SER A 422 15.80 -18.55 -15.44
C SER A 422 16.98 -19.15 -14.68
N GLN A 423 17.96 -18.33 -14.29
CA GLN A 423 19.18 -18.78 -13.62
C GLN A 423 19.11 -18.52 -12.12
N SER A 424 18.72 -17.31 -11.75
CA SER A 424 18.66 -16.89 -10.36
C SER A 424 17.44 -17.45 -9.60
N GLY A 425 16.37 -17.83 -10.33
CA GLY A 425 15.06 -18.09 -9.73
C GLY A 425 14.43 -16.84 -9.08
N SER A 426 15.06 -15.67 -9.23
CA SER A 426 14.56 -14.41 -8.70
C SER A 426 13.28 -14.02 -9.42
N GLN A 427 12.44 -13.27 -8.74
CA GLN A 427 11.09 -12.99 -9.22
C GLN A 427 10.55 -11.66 -8.74
N ALA A 428 9.69 -11.06 -9.54
CA ALA A 428 9.02 -9.80 -9.28
C ALA A 428 7.64 -9.81 -9.95
N GLN A 429 6.67 -9.12 -9.37
CA GLN A 429 5.34 -8.95 -9.96
C GLN A 429 4.88 -7.50 -9.89
N MET A 430 4.15 -7.08 -10.92
CA MET A 430 3.45 -5.80 -10.98
C MET A 430 2.07 -5.98 -11.61
N THR A 431 1.28 -4.91 -11.62
CA THR A 431 -0.03 -4.91 -12.26
C THR A 431 -0.32 -3.58 -12.96
N PHE A 432 -1.10 -3.64 -14.03
CA PHE A 432 -1.71 -2.49 -14.71
C PHE A 432 -3.09 -2.90 -15.25
N THR A 433 -3.89 -1.94 -15.67
CA THR A 433 -5.19 -2.17 -16.32
C THR A 433 -5.19 -1.78 -17.79
N ASP A 434 -6.14 -2.31 -18.53
CA ASP A 434 -6.47 -1.84 -19.89
C ASP A 434 -7.83 -1.11 -19.88
N GLY A 435 -7.84 0.21 -19.76
CA GLY A 435 -8.96 1.07 -20.16
C GLY A 435 -9.93 1.56 -19.07
N ASP A 436 -9.58 1.51 -17.79
CA ASP A 436 -10.45 2.02 -16.71
C ASP A 436 -10.04 3.42 -16.24
N LYS A 437 -10.97 4.37 -16.32
CA LYS A 437 -10.85 5.72 -15.77
C LYS A 437 -11.78 5.87 -14.58
N THR A 438 -11.22 6.02 -13.38
CA THR A 438 -11.99 6.17 -12.15
C THR A 438 -12.06 7.64 -11.76
N TRP A 439 -13.27 8.12 -11.51
CA TRP A 439 -13.52 9.44 -10.96
C TRP A 439 -13.04 9.51 -9.51
N ASN A 440 -12.26 10.54 -9.20
CA ASN A 440 -11.76 10.81 -7.85
C ASN A 440 -12.33 12.10 -7.25
N GLY A 441 -12.99 12.94 -8.06
CA GLY A 441 -13.65 14.17 -7.61
C GLY A 441 -12.74 15.21 -6.94
N SER A 442 -11.42 15.17 -7.19
CA SER A 442 -10.42 15.90 -6.41
C SER A 442 -10.52 17.42 -6.53
N VAL A 443 -10.89 17.93 -7.71
CA VAL A 443 -10.76 19.36 -8.06
C VAL A 443 -12.11 20.03 -8.23
N SER A 444 -13.04 19.38 -8.92
CA SER A 444 -14.35 19.97 -9.26
C SER A 444 -15.38 18.87 -9.50
N THR A 445 -16.62 19.26 -9.78
CA THR A 445 -17.63 18.34 -10.33
C THR A 445 -17.60 18.29 -11.85
N ASP A 446 -16.80 19.10 -12.54
CA ASP A 446 -16.79 19.15 -14.01
C ASP A 446 -16.14 17.89 -14.59
N TRP A 447 -16.93 17.09 -15.32
CA TRP A 447 -16.49 15.87 -16.01
C TRP A 447 -15.22 16.09 -16.83
N SER A 448 -15.10 17.26 -17.48
CA SER A 448 -14.01 17.58 -18.40
C SER A 448 -12.70 17.99 -17.72
N THR A 449 -12.68 18.07 -16.39
CA THR A 449 -11.45 18.33 -15.64
C THR A 449 -10.66 17.02 -15.50
N GLY A 450 -9.57 16.88 -16.27
CA GLY A 450 -8.74 15.66 -16.28
C GLY A 450 -8.21 15.26 -14.89
N SER A 451 -7.88 16.22 -14.02
CA SER A 451 -7.43 15.95 -12.64
C SER A 451 -8.47 15.26 -11.75
N ASN A 452 -9.75 15.23 -12.15
CA ASN A 452 -10.79 14.46 -11.47
C ASN A 452 -10.79 12.96 -11.84
N TRP A 453 -9.91 12.53 -12.75
CA TRP A 453 -9.82 11.16 -13.23
C TRP A 453 -8.46 10.55 -12.91
N THR A 454 -8.42 9.22 -12.79
CA THR A 454 -7.17 8.47 -12.70
C THR A 454 -6.26 8.80 -13.90
N GLY A 455 -4.99 9.07 -13.60
CA GLY A 455 -4.01 9.47 -14.62
C GLY A 455 -4.18 10.90 -15.16
N GLY A 456 -5.11 11.70 -14.64
CA GLY A 456 -5.28 13.09 -15.05
C GLY A 456 -5.94 13.27 -16.43
N ILE A 457 -6.60 12.22 -16.95
CA ILE A 457 -7.11 12.16 -18.33
C ILE A 457 -8.62 11.89 -18.31
N VAL A 458 -9.38 12.71 -19.04
CA VAL A 458 -10.85 12.56 -19.18
C VAL A 458 -11.17 11.32 -20.02
N PRO A 459 -12.13 10.47 -19.62
CA PRO A 459 -12.54 9.30 -20.39
C PRO A 459 -13.08 9.69 -21.77
N GLY A 460 -12.61 8.98 -22.80
CA GLY A 460 -13.09 9.08 -24.18
C GLY A 460 -13.94 7.89 -24.63
N GLY A 461 -14.30 7.85 -25.92
CA GLY A 461 -15.27 6.89 -26.48
C GLY A 461 -14.87 5.40 -26.45
N SER A 462 -13.63 5.08 -26.07
CA SER A 462 -13.12 3.73 -25.86
C SER A 462 -13.02 3.33 -24.39
N ASP A 463 -13.18 4.28 -23.47
CA ASP A 463 -12.79 4.12 -22.08
C ASP A 463 -13.99 3.70 -21.23
N LYS A 464 -13.73 2.92 -20.18
CA LYS A 464 -14.71 2.68 -19.12
C LYS A 464 -14.55 3.77 -18.06
N ALA A 465 -15.61 4.53 -17.83
CA ALA A 465 -15.67 5.49 -16.75
C ALA A 465 -16.31 4.87 -15.50
N ILE A 466 -15.62 4.90 -14.37
CA ILE A 466 -16.11 4.41 -13.07
C ILE A 466 -16.32 5.61 -12.15
N ILE A 467 -17.52 5.73 -11.59
CA ILE A 467 -17.85 6.72 -10.56
C ILE A 467 -18.02 5.97 -9.23
N PRO A 468 -16.99 5.94 -8.38
CA PRO A 468 -17.03 5.21 -7.12
C PRO A 468 -17.78 6.00 -6.06
N SER A 469 -18.29 5.31 -5.05
CA SER A 469 -18.98 5.95 -3.93
C SER A 469 -18.04 6.57 -2.90
N GLY A 470 -18.59 7.28 -1.91
CA GLY A 470 -17.83 7.86 -0.81
C GLY A 470 -17.06 9.14 -1.17
N LEU A 471 -17.35 9.75 -2.32
CA LEU A 471 -16.68 10.96 -2.75
C LEU A 471 -17.42 12.23 -2.31
N ALA A 472 -16.65 13.28 -2.02
CA ALA A 472 -17.19 14.59 -1.69
C ALA A 472 -17.78 15.34 -2.89
N ARG A 473 -17.38 14.96 -4.11
CA ARG A 473 -17.78 15.60 -5.37
C ARG A 473 -18.00 14.55 -6.45
N TYR A 474 -19.19 14.58 -7.02
CA TYR A 474 -19.59 13.70 -8.11
C TYR A 474 -19.61 14.43 -9.45
N PRO A 475 -19.44 13.73 -10.58
CA PRO A 475 -19.32 14.38 -11.87
C PRO A 475 -20.66 14.98 -12.33
N VAL A 476 -20.55 16.11 -13.01
CA VAL A 476 -21.59 16.80 -13.75
C VAL A 476 -21.12 16.86 -15.20
N LEU A 477 -21.86 16.19 -16.10
CA LEU A 477 -21.67 16.30 -17.54
C LEU A 477 -22.39 17.55 -18.03
N SER A 478 -21.62 18.52 -18.50
CA SER A 478 -22.12 19.78 -19.07
C SER A 478 -21.38 20.12 -20.37
N GLY A 479 -21.97 20.99 -21.20
CA GLY A 479 -21.36 21.49 -22.44
C GLY A 479 -21.58 20.60 -23.68
N SER A 480 -20.56 20.49 -24.55
CA SER A 480 -20.63 19.69 -25.79
C SER A 480 -20.63 18.18 -25.52
N LYS A 481 -21.22 17.41 -26.45
CA LYS A 481 -21.33 15.95 -26.42
C LYS A 481 -20.07 15.26 -25.88
N LYS A 482 -20.24 14.34 -24.94
CA LYS A 482 -19.17 13.47 -24.41
C LYS A 482 -19.37 12.06 -24.94
N SER A 483 -18.29 11.45 -25.43
CA SER A 483 -18.26 10.06 -25.87
C SER A 483 -17.55 9.22 -24.83
N ILE A 484 -18.19 8.14 -24.39
CA ILE A 484 -17.61 7.16 -23.46
C ILE A 484 -17.93 5.73 -23.90
N GLY A 485 -17.02 4.79 -23.66
CA GLY A 485 -17.18 3.40 -24.05
C GLY A 485 -18.14 2.64 -23.13
N SER A 486 -17.93 2.74 -21.81
CA SER A 486 -18.86 2.22 -20.80
C SER A 486 -18.89 3.09 -19.55
N LEU A 487 -19.96 2.96 -18.76
CA LEU A 487 -20.19 3.74 -17.55
C LEU A 487 -20.63 2.83 -16.40
N GLN A 488 -19.94 2.96 -15.27
CA GLN A 488 -20.30 2.34 -14.00
C GLN A 488 -20.51 3.42 -12.94
N ILE A 489 -21.64 3.38 -12.24
CA ILE A 489 -21.94 4.26 -11.10
C ILE A 489 -22.20 3.38 -9.88
N ASP A 490 -21.29 3.43 -8.91
CA ASP A 490 -21.37 2.59 -7.71
C ASP A 490 -22.51 3.04 -6.77
N ALA A 491 -23.01 2.12 -5.95
CA ALA A 491 -24.05 2.41 -4.97
C ALA A 491 -23.61 3.52 -4.00
N GLY A 492 -24.44 4.57 -3.87
CA GLY A 492 -24.12 5.77 -3.08
C GLY A 492 -23.29 6.83 -3.82
N ALA A 493 -22.92 6.57 -5.08
CA ALA A 493 -22.39 7.57 -6.00
C ALA A 493 -23.49 8.27 -6.79
N SER A 494 -23.18 9.43 -7.37
CA SER A 494 -24.07 10.08 -8.32
C SER A 494 -23.36 10.49 -9.61
N LEU A 495 -24.14 10.60 -10.68
CA LEU A 495 -23.76 11.28 -11.91
C LEU A 495 -24.86 12.24 -12.32
N THR A 496 -24.52 13.50 -12.54
CA THR A 496 -25.48 14.47 -13.07
C THR A 496 -25.25 14.68 -14.55
N VAL A 497 -26.32 14.53 -15.34
CA VAL A 497 -26.32 14.80 -16.78
C VAL A 497 -27.11 16.10 -17.04
N SER A 498 -26.42 17.10 -17.58
CA SER A 498 -26.99 18.40 -17.96
C SER A 498 -26.80 18.74 -19.45
N ALA A 499 -26.24 17.80 -20.22
CA ALA A 499 -26.03 17.89 -21.67
C ALA A 499 -26.10 16.49 -22.31
N ASP A 500 -26.12 16.42 -23.65
CA ASP A 500 -26.21 15.16 -24.38
C ASP A 500 -24.99 14.24 -24.13
N VAL A 501 -25.26 12.97 -23.84
CA VAL A 501 -24.26 11.90 -23.66
C VAL A 501 -24.38 10.90 -24.80
N ASP A 502 -23.27 10.58 -25.44
CA ASP A 502 -23.21 9.54 -26.47
C ASP A 502 -22.42 8.35 -25.97
N LEU A 503 -23.11 7.23 -25.77
CA LEU A 503 -22.53 5.92 -25.46
C LEU A 503 -22.58 5.10 -26.76
N SER A 504 -21.59 5.32 -27.62
CA SER A 504 -21.57 4.78 -28.98
C SER A 504 -20.59 3.61 -29.12
N LYS A 505 -21.08 2.45 -29.57
CA LYS A 505 -20.27 1.25 -29.90
C LYS A 505 -19.55 1.39 -31.24
N VAL A 506 -18.27 1.00 -31.28
CA VAL A 506 -17.62 0.50 -32.52
C VAL A 506 -17.87 -1.02 -32.58
N ALA A 507 -18.36 -1.51 -33.71
CA ALA A 507 -19.04 -2.79 -33.88
C ALA A 507 -18.25 -4.07 -33.50
N ALA A 508 -18.05 -4.40 -32.22
CA ALA A 508 -17.65 -5.76 -31.79
C ALA A 508 -17.86 -6.15 -30.30
N SER A 509 -18.01 -5.24 -29.32
CA SER A 509 -17.97 -5.55 -27.87
C SER A 509 -19.33 -5.82 -27.18
N SER A 510 -19.30 -6.45 -26.01
CA SER A 510 -20.43 -6.71 -25.09
C SER A 510 -20.45 -5.71 -23.93
N ASP A 511 -20.68 -4.43 -24.23
CA ASP A 511 -20.62 -3.36 -23.23
C ASP A 511 -21.94 -3.22 -22.45
N SER A 512 -21.84 -2.80 -21.20
CA SER A 512 -22.95 -2.56 -20.30
C SER A 512 -22.86 -1.18 -19.65
N VAL A 513 -24.00 -0.53 -19.46
CA VAL A 513 -24.14 0.59 -18.53
C VAL A 513 -24.72 0.01 -17.24
N VAL A 514 -23.94 0.08 -16.16
CA VAL A 514 -24.36 -0.43 -14.86
C VAL A 514 -24.57 0.74 -13.92
N ILE A 515 -25.79 0.85 -13.38
CA ILE A 515 -26.18 1.90 -12.44
C ILE A 515 -26.62 1.24 -11.15
N ASP A 516 -25.73 1.30 -10.16
CA ASP A 516 -26.01 0.92 -8.77
C ASP A 516 -26.25 2.16 -7.90
N GLY A 517 -25.74 3.32 -8.33
CA GLY A 517 -25.92 4.64 -7.71
C GLY A 517 -27.06 5.47 -8.32
N THR A 518 -26.93 6.80 -8.25
CA THR A 518 -27.94 7.74 -8.76
C THR A 518 -27.51 8.35 -10.08
N LEU A 519 -28.41 8.30 -11.08
CA LEU A 519 -28.26 9.05 -12.33
C LEU A 519 -29.30 10.18 -12.35
N ASP A 520 -28.84 11.43 -12.18
CA ASP A 520 -29.69 12.61 -12.17
C ASP A 520 -29.71 13.26 -13.56
N TRP A 521 -30.86 13.20 -14.22
CA TRP A 521 -31.05 13.77 -15.56
C TRP A 521 -31.77 15.11 -15.48
N THR A 522 -31.07 16.18 -15.84
CA THR A 522 -31.60 17.56 -15.77
C THR A 522 -31.94 18.14 -17.14
N SER A 523 -31.16 17.82 -18.18
CA SER A 523 -31.39 18.20 -19.59
C SER A 523 -30.52 17.37 -20.54
N GLY A 524 -30.87 17.32 -21.83
CA GLY A 524 -30.13 16.59 -22.88
C GLY A 524 -30.68 15.20 -23.20
N ALA A 525 -30.05 14.50 -24.14
CA ALA A 525 -30.32 13.13 -24.57
C ALA A 525 -29.16 12.18 -24.22
N MET A 526 -29.44 11.02 -23.62
CA MET A 526 -28.51 9.89 -23.54
C MET A 526 -28.80 8.95 -24.68
N THR A 527 -27.84 8.78 -25.59
CA THR A 527 -27.97 7.83 -26.69
C THR A 527 -27.22 6.56 -26.34
N LEU A 528 -27.93 5.43 -26.30
CA LEU A 528 -27.39 4.08 -26.22
C LEU A 528 -27.49 3.48 -27.63
N ALA A 529 -26.39 3.40 -28.38
CA ALA A 529 -26.42 2.95 -29.77
C ALA A 529 -25.39 1.84 -30.05
N GLY A 530 -25.85 0.72 -30.62
CA GLY A 530 -25.02 -0.44 -30.99
C GLY A 530 -25.77 -1.78 -30.89
N SER A 531 -25.14 -2.88 -31.31
CA SER A 531 -25.64 -4.24 -31.04
C SER A 531 -25.27 -4.68 -29.61
N ASN A 532 -26.19 -5.36 -28.90
CA ASN A 532 -26.02 -5.88 -27.53
C ASN A 532 -25.78 -4.82 -26.43
N VAL A 533 -26.52 -3.71 -26.45
CA VAL A 533 -26.49 -2.74 -25.35
C VAL A 533 -27.35 -3.23 -24.19
N SER A 534 -26.78 -3.27 -22.98
CA SER A 534 -27.51 -3.58 -21.75
C SER A 534 -27.45 -2.42 -20.76
N LEU A 535 -28.59 -2.06 -20.20
CA LEU A 535 -28.70 -1.16 -19.05
C LEU A 535 -29.16 -2.01 -17.86
N THR A 536 -28.32 -2.09 -16.84
CA THR A 536 -28.64 -2.79 -15.59
C THR A 536 -28.81 -1.76 -14.49
N VAL A 537 -30.01 -1.72 -13.90
CA VAL A 537 -30.33 -0.89 -12.73
C VAL A 537 -30.57 -1.85 -11.57
N ASN A 538 -29.64 -1.92 -10.62
CA ASN A 538 -29.75 -2.82 -9.49
C ASN A 538 -30.58 -2.18 -8.35
N SER A 539 -31.21 -3.02 -7.51
CA SER A 539 -32.16 -2.60 -6.47
C SER A 539 -31.50 -1.69 -5.42
N GLY A 540 -31.67 -0.38 -5.58
CA GLY A 540 -31.07 0.66 -4.75
C GLY A 540 -30.79 1.95 -5.54
N GLY A 541 -30.61 1.84 -6.86
CA GLY A 541 -30.47 3.00 -7.75
C GLY A 541 -31.78 3.74 -7.95
N LEU A 542 -31.77 5.06 -7.82
CA LEU A 542 -32.93 5.91 -8.08
C LEU A 542 -32.87 6.41 -9.54
N PHE A 543 -33.73 5.89 -10.41
CA PHE A 543 -33.86 6.37 -11.78
C PHE A 543 -34.98 7.43 -11.86
N ARG A 544 -34.62 8.72 -11.86
CA ARG A 544 -35.59 9.83 -11.99
C ARG A 544 -35.52 10.43 -13.40
N LEU A 545 -36.45 10.03 -14.26
CA LEU A 545 -36.71 10.74 -15.52
C LEU A 545 -37.63 11.95 -15.25
N ARG A 546 -37.13 13.17 -15.43
CA ARG A 546 -37.96 14.38 -15.57
C ARG A 546 -37.80 14.92 -16.98
N SER A 547 -38.73 14.58 -17.88
CA SER A 547 -38.70 15.10 -19.25
C SER A 547 -39.06 16.58 -19.27
N GLY A 548 -38.15 17.43 -19.76
CA GLY A 548 -38.45 18.85 -20.07
C GLY A 548 -39.20 19.05 -21.39
N THR A 549 -39.45 17.99 -22.16
CA THR A 549 -40.16 18.04 -23.45
C THR A 549 -41.04 16.80 -23.62
N ASN A 550 -42.28 17.02 -24.06
CA ASN A 550 -43.32 16.00 -24.27
C ASN A 550 -42.83 14.83 -25.13
N GLY A 551 -43.05 13.62 -24.63
CA GLY A 551 -43.00 12.39 -25.41
C GLY A 551 -41.81 11.50 -25.06
N LEU A 552 -42.03 10.60 -24.11
CA LEU A 552 -41.42 9.27 -24.17
C LEU A 552 -42.46 8.34 -24.80
N PRO A 553 -42.09 7.39 -25.67
CA PRO A 553 -42.71 6.07 -25.61
C PRO A 553 -42.29 5.35 -24.33
#